data_AF-A0A1E5H5A3-F1
#
_entry.id   AF-A0A1E5H5A3-F1
#
_cell.length_a   1.000
_cell.length_b   1.000
_cell.length_c   1.000
_cell.angle_alpha   90.00
_cell.angle_beta   90.00
_cell.angle_gamma   90.00
#
_symmetry.space_group_name_H-M   'P 1'
#
loop_
_entity.id
_entity.type
_entity.pdbx_description
1 polymer ?
#
loop_
_entity_poly.entity_id
_entity_poly.type
_entity_poly.pdbx_seq_one_letter_code
_entity_poly.pdbx_strand_id
1 'polypeptide(L)'
;MFKNIKLNKKLLDGVSLTQKDLELFNKLGDLGDFKVAGKTGEMKSAEIISDGSHYVDGKLKPNVVYMTGEYKYLYETDNLGRIINANAEELKWKSHEGRLPHNPNTAEKLPDDHAGHLFADMFGGSPELDNLISQAKDINKKDFYRLEMQWKKALENGQKVSVDIKINYTGTSKRPTSFEVSYTIDGADYYKKLNNTNG
;
A
#
# COMPACT_ATOMS: atom_id res chain seq x y z
N MET A 1 23.07 -9.50 -14.92
CA MET A 1 22.80 -9.77 -16.34
C MET A 1 21.34 -9.37 -16.58
N PHE A 2 21.11 -8.15 -17.07
CA PHE A 2 19.76 -7.58 -17.19
C PHE A 2 19.05 -8.19 -18.41
N LYS A 3 17.84 -8.74 -18.22
CA LYS A 3 17.00 -9.16 -19.35
C LYS A 3 16.43 -7.91 -20.00
N ASN A 4 16.99 -7.52 -21.15
CA ASN A 4 16.39 -6.51 -22.01
C ASN A 4 15.00 -6.98 -22.46
N ILE A 5 13.95 -6.33 -21.97
CA ILE A 5 12.59 -6.51 -22.46
C ILE A 5 12.53 -5.87 -23.86
N LYS A 6 12.57 -6.68 -24.91
CA LYS A 6 12.26 -6.22 -26.27
C LYS A 6 10.75 -6.04 -26.39
N LEU A 7 10.28 -4.79 -26.30
CA LEU A 7 8.91 -4.44 -26.66
C LEU A 7 8.67 -4.72 -28.16
N ASN A 8 7.56 -5.39 -28.44
CA ASN A 8 7.16 -5.76 -29.80
C ASN A 8 6.62 -4.51 -30.52
N LYS A 9 7.32 -4.05 -31.57
CA LYS A 9 6.98 -2.83 -32.34
C LYS A 9 5.53 -2.79 -32.84
N LYS A 10 4.88 -3.95 -33.00
CA LYS A 10 3.50 -4.08 -33.48
C LYS A 10 2.43 -3.59 -32.49
N LEU A 11 2.78 -3.40 -31.21
CA LEU A 11 1.87 -2.90 -30.16
C LEU A 11 1.91 -1.37 -29.97
N LEU A 12 2.79 -0.66 -30.69
CA LEU A 12 3.07 0.76 -30.50
C LEU A 12 2.62 1.65 -31.68
N ASP A 13 2.00 1.07 -32.71
CA ASP A 13 1.49 1.85 -33.83
C ASP A 13 0.31 2.72 -33.36
N GLY A 14 0.53 4.04 -33.31
CA GLY A 14 -0.48 5.06 -33.00
C GLY A 14 -0.44 5.64 -31.59
N VAL A 15 0.47 5.21 -30.70
CA VAL A 15 0.59 5.75 -29.34
C VAL A 15 1.75 6.74 -29.27
N SER A 16 1.44 8.02 -29.02
CA SER A 16 2.45 9.05 -28.74
C SER A 16 2.84 8.97 -27.26
N LEU A 17 4.03 8.44 -26.97
CA LEU A 17 4.58 8.37 -25.62
C LEU A 17 5.46 9.58 -25.34
N THR A 18 5.28 10.18 -24.17
CA THR A 18 6.15 11.26 -23.70
C THR A 18 7.44 10.70 -23.09
N GLN A 19 8.45 11.55 -22.94
CA GLN A 19 9.72 11.15 -22.33
C GLN A 19 9.56 10.71 -20.86
N LYS A 20 8.57 11.26 -20.15
CA LYS A 20 8.17 10.82 -18.81
C LYS A 20 7.57 9.42 -18.80
N ASP A 21 6.82 9.04 -19.83
CA ASP A 21 6.24 7.70 -19.92
C ASP A 21 7.35 6.65 -20.09
N LEU A 22 8.34 6.95 -20.92
CA LEU A 22 9.53 6.10 -21.09
C LEU A 22 10.36 5.99 -19.81
N GLU A 23 10.51 7.08 -19.05
CA GLU A 23 11.17 7.07 -17.74
C GLU A 23 10.41 6.22 -16.73
N LEU A 24 9.06 6.31 -16.70
CA LEU A 24 8.21 5.49 -15.85
C LEU A 24 8.31 4.00 -16.22
N PHE A 25 8.33 3.66 -17.51
CA PHE A 25 8.50 2.28 -17.96
C PHE A 25 9.86 1.69 -17.58
N ASN A 26 10.93 2.48 -17.69
CA ASN A 26 12.26 2.05 -17.26
C ASN A 26 12.31 1.87 -15.74
N LYS A 27 11.64 2.75 -14.97
CA LYS A 27 11.52 2.63 -13.51
C LYS A 27 10.72 1.39 -13.09
N LEU A 28 9.68 1.03 -13.85
CA LEU A 28 8.91 -0.20 -13.65
C LEU A 28 9.69 -1.47 -14.02
N GLY A 29 10.64 -1.38 -14.96
CA GLY A 29 11.54 -2.49 -15.31
C GLY A 29 12.58 -2.81 -14.24
N ASP A 30 12.95 -1.82 -13.41
CA ASP A 30 13.87 -1.99 -12.27
C ASP A 30 13.14 -2.44 -10.98
N LEU A 31 11.82 -2.25 -10.90
CA LEU A 31 10.97 -2.77 -9.82
C LEU A 31 10.58 -4.22 -10.15
N GLY A 32 11.44 -5.16 -9.79
CA GLY A 32 11.23 -6.59 -10.00
C GLY A 32 9.81 -7.06 -9.61
N ASP A 33 9.15 -7.73 -10.56
CA ASP A 33 7.98 -8.60 -10.40
C ASP A 33 6.78 -8.05 -9.59
N PHE A 34 6.08 -7.03 -10.10
CA PHE A 34 4.67 -6.83 -9.74
C PHE A 34 3.81 -7.91 -10.44
N LYS A 35 3.68 -9.08 -9.82
CA LYS A 35 2.81 -10.16 -10.31
C LYS A 35 1.36 -9.90 -9.91
N VAL A 36 0.64 -9.12 -10.71
CA VAL A 36 -0.83 -9.20 -10.72
C VAL A 36 -1.20 -10.49 -11.43
N ALA A 37 -1.63 -11.51 -10.68
CA ALA A 37 -2.09 -12.77 -11.24
C ALA A 37 -3.49 -12.62 -11.87
N GLY A 38 -3.55 -11.98 -13.04
CA GLY A 38 -4.68 -12.07 -13.96
C GLY A 38 -4.53 -13.32 -14.83
N LYS A 39 -5.47 -14.26 -14.73
CA LYS A 39 -5.66 -15.28 -15.78
C LYS A 39 -5.97 -14.52 -17.09
N THR A 40 -5.26 -14.86 -18.16
CA THR A 40 -5.23 -14.22 -19.49
C THR A 40 -4.31 -12.99 -19.56
N GLY A 41 -3.16 -13.17 -20.21
CA GLY A 41 -2.11 -12.16 -20.38
C GLY A 41 -2.47 -10.99 -21.31
N GLU A 42 -3.52 -10.25 -20.96
CA GLU A 42 -3.72 -8.88 -21.43
C GLU A 42 -3.12 -7.92 -20.38
N MET A 43 -2.02 -7.26 -20.73
CA MET A 43 -1.54 -6.10 -19.97
C MET A 43 -2.52 -4.94 -20.21
N LYS A 44 -3.54 -4.82 -19.35
CA LYS A 44 -4.20 -3.53 -19.14
C LYS A 44 -3.23 -2.65 -18.35
N SER A 45 -2.92 -1.45 -18.85
CA SER A 45 -2.40 -0.39 -18.00
C SER A 45 -3.40 -0.22 -16.85
N ALA A 46 -3.05 -0.64 -15.64
CA ALA A 46 -3.88 -0.36 -14.49
C ALA A 46 -3.86 1.16 -14.30
N GLU A 47 -5.00 1.80 -14.54
CA GLU A 47 -5.19 3.21 -14.25
C GLU A 47 -5.01 3.42 -12.75
N ILE A 48 -4.04 4.24 -12.36
CA ILE A 48 -3.82 4.59 -10.96
C ILE A 48 -4.76 5.74 -10.61
N ILE A 49 -5.74 5.46 -9.74
CA ILE A 49 -6.73 6.43 -9.31
C ILE A 49 -6.11 7.35 -8.24
N SER A 50 -6.16 8.66 -8.41
CA SER A 50 -5.60 9.63 -7.45
C SER A 50 -6.52 10.83 -7.14
N ASP A 51 -7.67 10.88 -7.82
CA ASP A 51 -8.70 11.92 -7.74
C ASP A 51 -9.73 11.66 -6.62
N GLY A 52 -9.56 10.59 -5.84
CA GLY A 52 -10.47 10.18 -4.77
C GLY A 52 -11.60 9.25 -5.23
N SER A 53 -11.76 9.01 -6.53
CA SER A 53 -12.86 8.17 -7.04
C SER A 53 -12.71 6.69 -6.68
N HIS A 54 -11.60 6.26 -6.08
CA HIS A 54 -11.41 4.90 -5.55
C HIS A 54 -12.30 4.61 -4.34
N TYR A 55 -12.75 5.64 -3.63
CA TYR A 55 -13.49 5.55 -2.38
C TYR A 55 -14.79 6.36 -2.48
N VAL A 56 -15.93 5.66 -2.50
CA VAL A 56 -17.27 6.26 -2.66
C VAL A 56 -18.21 5.64 -1.62
N ASP A 57 -18.97 6.48 -0.91
CA ASP A 57 -19.95 6.06 0.11
C ASP A 57 -19.39 5.07 1.15
N GLY A 58 -18.16 5.32 1.61
CA GLY A 58 -17.51 4.47 2.62
C GLY A 58 -17.01 3.13 2.07
N LYS A 59 -16.94 2.95 0.74
CA LYS A 59 -16.53 1.69 0.11
C LYS A 59 -15.43 1.90 -0.92
N LEU A 60 -14.46 1.00 -0.90
CA LEU A 60 -13.41 0.93 -1.91
C LEU A 60 -13.91 0.23 -3.17
N LYS A 61 -13.52 0.75 -4.33
CA LYS A 61 -13.71 0.07 -5.62
C LYS A 61 -12.92 -1.25 -5.63
N PRO A 62 -13.47 -2.33 -6.22
CA PRO A 62 -12.75 -3.58 -6.40
C PRO A 62 -11.80 -3.53 -7.60
N ASN A 63 -10.70 -4.31 -7.55
CA ASN A 63 -9.70 -4.46 -8.61
C ASN A 63 -9.12 -3.14 -9.13
N VAL A 64 -8.77 -2.22 -8.23
CA VAL A 64 -8.15 -0.95 -8.60
C VAL A 64 -6.81 -0.76 -7.90
N VAL A 65 -5.97 0.06 -8.51
CA VAL A 65 -4.79 0.63 -7.88
C VAL A 65 -5.08 2.10 -7.64
N TYR A 66 -4.79 2.60 -6.44
CA TYR A 66 -5.07 3.99 -6.08
C TYR A 66 -3.98 4.61 -5.22
N MET A 67 -3.97 5.94 -5.18
CA MET A 67 -3.10 6.73 -4.34
C MET A 67 -3.91 7.53 -3.32
N THR A 68 -3.57 7.40 -2.04
CA THR A 68 -4.19 8.17 -0.96
C THR A 68 -3.18 8.64 0.09
N GLY A 69 -3.66 9.38 1.07
CA GLY A 69 -2.85 10.07 2.07
C GLY A 69 -2.20 11.33 1.52
N GLU A 70 -1.55 12.05 2.42
CA GLU A 70 -0.87 13.31 2.16
C GLU A 70 0.20 13.18 1.06
N TYR A 71 0.89 12.03 1.04
CA TYR A 71 2.01 11.75 0.15
C TYR A 71 1.70 10.78 -1.00
N LYS A 72 0.41 10.53 -1.26
CA LYS A 72 -0.05 9.71 -2.40
C LYS A 72 0.62 8.32 -2.43
N TYR A 73 0.64 7.66 -1.28
CA TYR A 73 1.08 6.27 -1.16
C TYR A 73 0.18 5.35 -1.99
N LEU A 74 0.75 4.28 -2.54
CA LEU A 74 0.11 3.40 -3.50
C LEU A 74 -0.58 2.23 -2.80
N TYR A 75 -1.80 1.90 -3.21
CA TYR A 75 -2.59 0.82 -2.66
C TYR A 75 -3.23 0.01 -3.78
N GLU A 76 -3.56 -1.24 -3.47
CA GLU A 76 -4.27 -2.13 -4.38
C GLU A 76 -5.44 -2.80 -3.67
N THR A 77 -6.57 -2.93 -4.37
CA THR A 77 -7.73 -3.71 -3.91
C THR A 77 -7.96 -4.95 -4.74
N ASP A 78 -8.46 -6.00 -4.09
CA ASP A 78 -8.92 -7.20 -4.79
C ASP A 78 -10.36 -7.06 -5.34
N ASN A 79 -10.88 -8.14 -5.90
CA ASN A 79 -12.22 -8.23 -6.47
C ASN A 79 -13.37 -7.99 -5.47
N LEU A 80 -13.04 -7.98 -4.17
CA LEU A 80 -13.95 -7.74 -3.08
C LEU A 80 -13.79 -6.30 -2.53
N GLY A 81 -12.92 -5.47 -3.09
CA GLY A 81 -12.64 -4.12 -2.59
C GLY A 81 -11.87 -4.13 -1.27
N ARG A 82 -11.16 -5.23 -0.96
CA ARG A 82 -10.28 -5.30 0.22
C ARG A 82 -8.90 -4.82 -0.16
N ILE A 83 -8.28 -4.00 0.69
CA ILE A 83 -6.89 -3.57 0.49
C ILE A 83 -6.00 -4.81 0.61
N ILE A 84 -5.26 -5.15 -0.44
CA ILE A 84 -4.31 -6.27 -0.48
C ILE A 84 -2.84 -5.82 -0.46
N ASN A 85 -2.57 -4.56 -0.83
CA ASN A 85 -1.25 -3.96 -0.75
C ASN A 85 -1.32 -2.49 -0.33
N ALA A 86 -0.32 -2.04 0.42
CA ALA A 86 -0.04 -0.64 0.73
C ALA A 86 1.47 -0.38 0.64
N ASN A 87 1.88 0.57 -0.20
CA ASN A 87 3.27 0.82 -0.55
C ASN A 87 3.62 2.30 -0.45
N ALA A 88 4.73 2.57 0.23
CA ALA A 88 5.38 3.87 0.27
C ALA A 88 6.83 3.70 -0.22
N GLU A 89 7.12 4.23 -1.41
CA GLU A 89 8.49 4.26 -1.95
C GLU A 89 9.44 5.05 -1.01
N GLU A 90 8.91 6.09 -0.37
CA GLU A 90 9.62 6.86 0.65
C GLU A 90 8.61 7.39 1.69
N LEU A 91 8.73 6.97 2.96
CA LEU A 91 7.96 7.51 4.07
C LEU A 91 8.38 8.94 4.38
N LYS A 92 7.41 9.78 4.74
CA LYS A 92 7.62 11.20 5.03
C LYS A 92 6.81 11.60 6.25
N TRP A 93 7.32 12.57 7.02
CA TRP A 93 6.56 13.16 8.13
C TRP A 93 5.36 13.91 7.60
N LYS A 94 4.18 13.73 8.19
CA LYS A 94 3.02 14.62 7.92
C LYS A 94 3.40 16.10 7.98
N SER A 95 2.72 16.95 7.20
CA SER A 95 2.90 18.41 7.25
C SER A 95 1.94 19.11 8.22
N HIS A 96 0.95 18.39 8.76
CA HIS A 96 -0.05 18.96 9.65
C HIS A 96 0.27 18.79 11.14
N GLU A 97 -0.19 19.74 11.94
CA GLU A 97 -0.12 19.72 13.40
C GLU A 97 -1.14 18.75 14.00
N GLY A 98 -0.79 18.14 15.13
CA GLY A 98 -1.68 17.23 15.86
C GLY A 98 -2.10 15.98 15.07
N ARG A 99 -2.93 15.13 15.67
CA ARG A 99 -3.43 13.88 15.04
C ARG A 99 -4.81 14.11 14.45
N LEU A 100 -5.04 13.67 13.21
CA LEU A 100 -6.37 13.76 12.61
C LEU A 100 -7.34 12.75 13.27
N PRO A 101 -8.63 13.12 13.42
CA PRO A 101 -9.67 12.13 13.69
C PRO A 101 -9.75 11.15 12.51
N HIS A 102 -9.96 9.87 12.78
CA HIS A 102 -10.01 8.82 11.76
C HIS A 102 -11.31 8.04 11.85
N ASN A 103 -11.70 7.40 10.75
CA ASN A 103 -12.91 6.61 10.66
C ASN A 103 -12.81 5.33 11.53
N PRO A 104 -13.66 5.14 12.56
CA PRO A 104 -13.55 3.98 13.44
C PRO A 104 -14.21 2.70 12.87
N ASN A 105 -14.93 2.79 11.76
CA ASN A 105 -15.88 1.78 11.28
C ASN A 105 -15.30 0.87 10.20
N THR A 106 -14.17 0.22 10.47
CA THR A 106 -13.59 -0.75 9.53
C THR A 106 -14.46 -1.99 9.38
N ALA A 107 -14.43 -2.61 8.20
CA ALA A 107 -15.28 -3.76 7.88
C ALA A 107 -14.97 -4.97 8.77
N GLU A 108 -16.01 -5.64 9.28
CA GLU A 108 -15.92 -6.83 10.15
C GLU A 108 -15.03 -6.64 11.40
N LYS A 109 -14.95 -5.42 11.90
CA LYS A 109 -14.20 -5.08 13.12
C LYS A 109 -14.75 -5.82 14.34
N LEU A 110 -13.93 -6.60 15.01
CA LEU A 110 -14.28 -7.27 16.27
C LEU A 110 -14.25 -6.29 17.47
N PRO A 111 -14.91 -6.63 18.60
CA PRO A 111 -14.91 -5.77 19.80
C PRO A 111 -13.51 -5.40 20.31
N ASP A 112 -12.54 -6.30 20.16
CA ASP A 112 -11.13 -6.16 20.56
C ASP A 112 -10.20 -5.79 19.39
N ASP A 113 -10.77 -5.34 18.26
CA ASP A 113 -10.02 -4.73 17.17
C ASP A 113 -10.00 -3.20 17.31
N HIS A 114 -9.00 -2.59 16.68
CA HIS A 114 -8.97 -1.18 16.32
C HIS A 114 -9.17 -0.99 14.81
N ALA A 115 -9.52 0.24 14.41
CA ALA A 115 -9.32 0.70 13.05
C ALA A 115 -7.84 1.04 12.88
N GLY A 116 -7.05 0.02 12.54
CA GLY A 116 -5.60 0.12 12.40
C GLY A 116 -5.23 0.83 11.10
N HIS A 117 -4.30 1.76 11.17
CA HIS A 117 -3.72 2.39 9.98
C HIS A 117 -2.71 1.44 9.34
N LEU A 118 -2.67 1.38 8.01
CA LEU A 118 -1.58 0.75 7.27
C LEU A 118 -0.35 1.67 7.25
N PHE A 119 -0.56 2.95 6.94
CA PHE A 119 0.38 4.02 7.23
C PHE A 119 -0.20 4.97 8.27
N ALA A 120 0.50 5.15 9.39
CA ALA A 120 0.06 6.04 10.47
C ALA A 120 -0.09 7.50 10.00
N ASP A 121 -0.94 8.25 10.72
CA ASP A 121 -1.09 9.71 10.60
C ASP A 121 0.27 10.43 10.66
N MET A 122 1.22 9.97 11.49
CA MET A 122 2.55 10.59 11.56
C MET A 122 3.32 10.53 10.23
N PHE A 123 2.98 9.58 9.36
CA PHE A 123 3.55 9.43 8.04
C PHE A 123 2.63 10.00 6.93
N GLY A 124 1.61 10.78 7.27
CA GLY A 124 0.66 11.34 6.29
C GLY A 124 -0.33 10.31 5.74
N GLY A 125 -0.56 9.20 6.43
CA GLY A 125 -1.58 8.22 6.04
C GLY A 125 -2.99 8.80 6.11
N SER A 126 -3.85 8.37 5.19
CA SER A 126 -5.25 8.81 5.14
C SER A 126 -6.01 8.42 6.42
N PRO A 127 -6.86 9.30 6.99
CA PRO A 127 -7.73 8.97 8.12
C PRO A 127 -8.99 8.19 7.70
N GLU A 128 -9.15 7.86 6.42
CA GLU A 128 -10.33 7.20 5.84
C GLU A 128 -10.14 5.69 5.64
N LEU A 129 -11.22 4.98 5.31
CA LEU A 129 -11.21 3.51 5.13
C LEU A 129 -10.35 3.02 3.94
N ASP A 130 -9.79 3.94 3.16
CA ASP A 130 -8.81 3.66 2.12
C ASP A 130 -7.37 3.45 2.64
N ASN A 131 -7.15 3.61 3.95
CA ASN A 131 -5.90 3.30 4.65
C ASN A 131 -6.14 2.57 6.00
N LEU A 132 -7.40 2.27 6.33
CA LEU A 132 -7.79 1.67 7.61
C LEU A 132 -8.33 0.25 7.45
N ILE A 133 -7.93 -0.61 8.38
CA ILE A 133 -8.33 -2.02 8.42
C ILE A 133 -8.71 -2.47 9.84
N SER A 134 -9.51 -3.52 9.93
CA SER A 134 -9.81 -4.17 11.21
C SER A 134 -8.59 -4.94 11.71
N GLN A 135 -7.96 -4.43 12.76
CA GLN A 135 -6.70 -4.95 13.27
C GLN A 135 -6.82 -5.30 14.75
N ALA A 136 -6.37 -6.49 15.13
CA ALA A 136 -6.28 -6.92 16.51
C ALA A 136 -5.56 -5.87 17.36
N LYS A 137 -6.16 -5.47 18.48
CA LYS A 137 -5.64 -4.42 19.37
C LYS A 137 -4.18 -4.64 19.75
N ASP A 138 -3.78 -5.88 20.01
CA ASP A 138 -2.42 -6.19 20.40
C ASP A 138 -1.43 -6.04 19.24
N ILE A 139 -1.83 -6.43 18.03
CA ILE A 139 -1.02 -6.23 16.83
C ILE A 139 -0.86 -4.74 16.54
N ASN A 140 -1.94 -3.97 16.64
CA ASN A 140 -1.92 -2.51 16.48
C ASN A 140 -1.01 -1.83 17.53
N LYS A 141 -1.15 -2.18 18.81
CA LYS A 141 -0.45 -1.49 19.91
C LYS A 141 0.96 -2.01 20.20
N LYS A 142 1.33 -3.18 19.70
CA LYS A 142 2.64 -3.79 19.94
C LYS A 142 3.45 -3.87 18.66
N ASP A 143 3.06 -4.75 17.73
CA ASP A 143 3.91 -5.07 16.57
C ASP A 143 3.96 -3.94 15.54
N PHE A 144 2.80 -3.41 15.12
CA PHE A 144 2.77 -2.26 14.22
C PHE A 144 3.41 -1.04 14.88
N TYR A 145 3.05 -0.75 16.13
CA TYR A 145 3.68 0.33 16.90
C TYR A 145 5.21 0.23 16.93
N ARG A 146 5.78 -0.97 17.13
CA ARG A 146 7.24 -1.16 17.11
C ARG A 146 7.86 -0.88 15.74
N LEU A 147 7.22 -1.33 14.65
CA LEU A 147 7.66 -1.03 13.28
C LEU A 147 7.61 0.47 13.00
N GLU A 148 6.48 1.11 13.32
CA GLU A 148 6.31 2.56 13.16
C GLU A 148 7.35 3.37 13.95
N MET A 149 7.63 2.98 15.20
CA MET A 149 8.65 3.65 16.01
C MET A 149 10.08 3.46 15.45
N GLN A 150 10.36 2.31 14.83
CA GLN A 150 11.63 2.07 14.15
C GLN A 150 11.78 2.95 12.91
N TRP A 151 10.74 3.03 12.08
CA TRP A 151 10.73 3.90 10.90
C TRP A 151 10.82 5.37 11.28
N LYS A 152 10.07 5.79 12.32
CA LYS A 152 10.17 7.12 12.93
C LYS A 152 11.62 7.46 13.28
N LYS A 153 12.30 6.59 14.04
CA LYS A 153 13.69 6.83 14.45
C LYS A 153 14.64 6.93 13.26
N ALA A 154 14.43 6.12 12.22
CA ALA A 154 15.22 6.19 11.01
C ALA A 154 15.03 7.53 10.28
N LEU A 155 13.79 8.00 10.11
CA LEU A 155 13.49 9.31 9.53
C LEU A 155 14.07 10.46 10.37
N GLU A 156 14.03 10.37 11.71
CA GLU A 156 14.67 11.35 12.61
C GLU A 156 16.19 11.43 12.43
N ASN A 157 16.82 10.32 12.03
CA ASN A 157 18.24 10.26 11.72
C ASN A 157 18.56 10.67 10.26
N GLY A 158 17.57 11.15 9.50
CA GLY A 158 17.74 11.54 8.10
C GLY A 158 17.86 10.36 7.12
N GLN A 159 17.51 9.15 7.55
CA GLN A 159 17.56 7.94 6.73
C GLN A 159 16.31 7.83 5.85
N LYS A 160 16.44 7.15 4.71
CA LYS A 160 15.32 6.85 3.83
C LYS A 160 14.65 5.55 4.24
N VAL A 161 13.32 5.57 4.31
CA VAL A 161 12.52 4.39 4.64
C VAL A 161 11.53 4.12 3.52
N SER A 162 11.58 2.93 2.91
CA SER A 162 10.53 2.44 2.01
C SER A 162 9.78 1.30 2.67
N VAL A 163 8.48 1.17 2.44
CA VAL A 163 7.63 0.15 3.09
C VAL A 163 6.64 -0.42 2.09
N ASP A 164 6.50 -1.74 2.10
CA ASP A 164 5.48 -2.50 1.39
C ASP A 164 4.78 -3.43 2.38
N ILE A 165 3.46 -3.28 2.49
CA ILE A 165 2.61 -4.07 3.38
C ILE A 165 1.66 -4.87 2.50
N LYS A 166 1.84 -6.18 2.49
CA LYS A 166 0.88 -7.10 1.90
C LYS A 166 -0.11 -7.58 2.96
N ILE A 167 -1.40 -7.49 2.63
CA ILE A 167 -2.50 -7.85 3.53
C ILE A 167 -3.14 -9.15 3.04
N ASN A 168 -3.19 -10.14 3.94
CA ASN A 168 -3.71 -11.46 3.62
C ASN A 168 -5.10 -11.68 4.25
N TYR A 169 -5.96 -12.38 3.52
CA TYR A 169 -7.33 -12.70 3.93
C TYR A 169 -7.62 -14.20 3.73
N THR A 170 -8.68 -14.69 4.37
CA THR A 170 -9.19 -16.06 4.14
C THR A 170 -10.62 -15.99 3.62
N GLY A 171 -10.89 -16.71 2.53
CA GLY A 171 -12.20 -16.73 1.89
C GLY A 171 -12.69 -15.33 1.52
N THR A 172 -13.95 -15.04 1.87
CA THR A 172 -14.62 -13.76 1.59
C THR A 172 -14.56 -12.75 2.74
N SER A 173 -13.85 -13.09 3.84
CA SER A 173 -13.67 -12.22 5.01
C SER A 173 -13.12 -10.85 4.61
N LYS A 174 -13.68 -9.77 5.17
CA LYS A 174 -13.16 -8.40 5.06
C LYS A 174 -12.18 -8.06 6.19
N ARG A 175 -12.17 -8.84 7.27
CA ARG A 175 -11.11 -8.76 8.29
C ARG A 175 -9.84 -9.49 7.81
N PRO A 176 -8.66 -8.84 7.79
CA PRO A 176 -7.39 -9.50 7.48
C PRO A 176 -7.04 -10.61 8.47
N THR A 177 -6.30 -11.61 8.00
CA THR A 177 -5.77 -12.69 8.83
C THR A 177 -4.29 -12.51 9.16
N SER A 178 -3.51 -11.85 8.30
CA SER A 178 -2.10 -11.54 8.57
C SER A 178 -1.58 -10.42 7.67
N PHE A 179 -0.41 -9.91 8.03
CA PHE A 179 0.34 -8.89 7.31
C PHE A 179 1.75 -9.40 7.03
N GLU A 180 2.26 -9.11 5.84
CA GLU A 180 3.66 -9.30 5.49
C GLU A 180 4.25 -7.92 5.18
N VAL A 181 5.12 -7.44 6.05
CA VAL A 181 5.71 -6.10 5.99
C VAL A 181 7.15 -6.23 5.54
N SER A 182 7.45 -5.77 4.33
CA SER A 182 8.80 -5.61 3.80
C SER A 182 9.16 -4.13 3.85
N TYR A 183 10.35 -3.79 4.31
CA TYR A 183 10.76 -2.39 4.37
C TYR A 183 12.27 -2.25 4.25
N THR A 184 12.72 -1.10 3.79
CA THR A 184 14.15 -0.76 3.74
C THR A 184 14.46 0.44 4.63
N ILE A 185 15.67 0.48 5.17
CA ILE A 185 16.25 1.66 5.81
C ILE A 185 17.61 1.90 5.18
N ASP A 186 17.78 3.00 4.45
CA ASP A 186 18.97 3.29 3.62
C ASP A 186 19.41 2.10 2.75
N GLY A 187 18.42 1.40 2.16
CA GLY A 187 18.66 0.24 1.28
C GLY A 187 18.97 -1.07 2.01
N ALA A 188 19.00 -1.10 3.35
CA ALA A 188 19.04 -2.36 4.10
C ALA A 188 17.64 -2.95 4.21
N ASP A 189 17.47 -4.21 3.78
CA ASP A 189 16.17 -4.90 3.75
C ASP A 189 15.78 -5.53 5.09
N TYR A 190 14.50 -5.42 5.42
CA TYR A 190 13.88 -6.01 6.59
C TYR A 190 12.53 -6.63 6.24
N TYR A 191 12.14 -7.67 6.98
CA TYR A 191 10.86 -8.36 6.80
C TYR A 191 10.24 -8.74 8.14
N LYS A 192 8.90 -8.61 8.23
CA LYS A 192 8.11 -9.07 9.37
C LYS A 192 6.78 -9.65 8.91
N LYS A 193 6.46 -10.86 9.37
CA LYS A 193 5.12 -11.44 9.27
C LYS A 193 4.38 -11.30 10.60
N LEU A 194 3.14 -10.82 10.54
CA LEU A 194 2.29 -10.55 11.70
C LEU A 194 0.94 -11.26 11.53
N ASN A 195 0.53 -12.08 12.49
CA ASN A 195 -0.79 -12.70 12.49
C ASN A 195 -1.79 -11.73 13.13
N ASN A 196 -2.96 -11.52 12.51
CA ASN A 196 -3.97 -10.55 12.98
C ASN A 196 -4.83 -11.12 14.11
N THR A 197 -4.19 -11.51 15.20
CA THR A 197 -4.79 -12.16 16.38
C THR A 197 -4.32 -11.47 17.64
N ASN A 198 -5.20 -11.35 18.63
CA ASN A 198 -4.77 -10.99 19.99
C ASN A 198 -4.05 -12.18 20.62
N GLY A 199 -3.03 -11.89 21.43
CA GLY A 199 -2.21 -12.89 22.13
C GLY A 199 -2.65 -13.14 23.56
#